data_AF-A0A8C6RH95-F1
#
_entry.id   AF-A0A8C6RH95-F1
#
_cell.length_a   1.000
_cell.length_b   1.000
_cell.length_c   1.000
_cell.angle_alpha   90.00
_cell.angle_beta   90.00
_cell.angle_gamma   90.00
#
_symmetry.space_group_name_H-M   'P 1'
#
loop_
_entity.id
_entity.type
_entity.pdbx_description
1 polymer ?
#
loop_
_entity_poly.entity_id
_entity_poly.type
_entity_poly.pdbx_seq_one_letter_code
_entity_poly.pdbx_strand_id
1 'polypeptide(L)'
;MAGAAGPRAAPGAAGGDGDDSLYPIAVLIDELRNEDVQLRLNSIKKLSTIALALGVERTRTELLPFLTDTIYDEDEVLLALAEQLGNFTGLVGGPDFAHCLLDSVRLLAVEACVSIAQLLSQDDLEALVIPILRQAAEDKSWRVRYMVADKFSELQKAVGPKITLNDLIPAFQSLLKDCEAEVRAAAAHKVKELCENLPTEGREAIIVNQILPYIKELVSDTNQHVKSALASVIMGLSTILGKENTIEHLLPLFLAQLKDECPEVRLNIISNLDCVNEVIGIRQLSQSLLPAIVELAEDAKWRVRLAIIEYMPLLAGQLGVEFFDEKLNSLCMAWLVDHVYAIREAATNNLMKLVQKFGTEWAQNTIVPKVLVMANDPNYLHRMTTLFCINALSEACGQEITTKQMLPIVLKMAGDQVANVRFNVAKSLQKIGPILDTDALQGKVKPVLQKLGQDEDMDVKYFAQEAISVLALA
;
A
#
# COMPACT_ATOMS: atom_id res chain seq x y z
N MET A 1 -57.56 47.31 48.29
CA MET A 1 -56.90 48.61 48.06
C MET A 1 -55.64 48.32 47.24
N ALA A 2 -55.65 48.54 45.93
CA ALA A 2 -55.07 49.71 45.23
C ALA A 2 -53.58 49.92 45.61
N GLY A 3 -52.57 49.99 44.73
CA GLY A 3 -52.42 49.99 43.26
C GLY A 3 -50.94 49.61 42.93
N ALA A 4 -50.63 49.00 41.78
CA ALA A 4 -50.25 49.60 40.50
C ALA A 4 -48.75 49.98 40.32
N ALA A 5 -48.11 49.24 39.39
CA ALA A 5 -47.04 49.57 38.44
C ALA A 5 -45.55 49.64 38.86
N GLY A 6 -44.75 48.74 38.26
CA GLY A 6 -43.30 48.85 38.01
C GLY A 6 -42.92 47.96 36.81
N PRO A 7 -42.02 48.39 35.89
CA PRO A 7 -41.89 47.79 34.56
C PRO A 7 -41.08 46.48 34.55
N ARG A 8 -41.46 45.56 33.65
CA ARG A 8 -40.75 44.31 33.36
C ARG A 8 -39.38 44.61 32.72
N ALA A 9 -38.30 44.16 33.37
CA ALA A 9 -36.97 44.09 32.80
C ALA A 9 -36.87 42.92 31.79
N ALA A 10 -36.20 43.16 30.67
CA ALA A 10 -35.83 42.14 29.69
C ALA A 10 -34.73 41.21 30.26
N PRO A 11 -34.67 39.92 29.86
CA PRO A 11 -33.65 39.00 30.33
C PRO A 11 -32.30 39.32 29.67
N GLY A 12 -31.25 39.34 30.49
CA GLY A 12 -29.87 39.54 30.06
C GLY A 12 -29.38 38.42 29.14
N ALA A 13 -28.60 38.81 28.14
CA ALA A 13 -27.83 37.92 27.30
C ALA A 13 -26.81 37.15 28.14
N ALA A 14 -26.94 35.82 28.16
CA ALA A 14 -25.85 34.93 28.50
C ALA A 14 -24.98 34.79 27.23
N GLY A 15 -23.79 35.39 27.26
CA GLY A 15 -22.80 35.28 26.19
C GLY A 15 -22.28 33.85 26.10
N GLY A 16 -22.29 33.30 24.89
CA GLY A 16 -21.63 32.06 24.53
C GLY A 16 -20.18 32.36 24.12
N ASP A 17 -19.24 31.88 24.92
CA ASP A 17 -17.79 31.91 24.61
C ASP A 17 -17.27 30.54 24.16
N GLY A 18 -18.14 29.65 23.67
CA GLY A 18 -17.79 28.25 23.41
C GLY A 18 -17.43 27.87 21.97
N ASP A 19 -17.96 28.55 20.95
CA ASP A 19 -18.03 27.99 19.59
C ASP A 19 -17.30 28.81 18.49
N ASP A 20 -17.11 30.12 18.69
CA ASP A 20 -16.45 31.00 17.70
C ASP A 20 -14.91 30.91 17.69
N SER A 21 -14.31 30.20 18.65
CA SER A 21 -12.84 30.15 18.84
C SER A 21 -12.12 29.10 17.98
N LEU A 22 -12.86 28.21 17.30
CA LEU A 22 -12.32 27.08 16.51
C LEU A 22 -12.35 27.30 15.00
N TYR A 23 -13.19 28.23 14.52
CA TYR A 23 -13.41 28.48 13.09
C TYR A 23 -12.13 28.92 12.33
N PRO A 24 -11.25 29.78 12.88
CA PRO A 24 -10.02 30.19 12.19
C PRO A 24 -8.98 29.07 12.06
N ILE A 25 -8.93 28.13 13.01
CA ILE A 25 -7.99 27.00 12.97
C ILE A 25 -8.47 25.95 11.97
N ALA A 26 -9.75 25.59 12.01
CA ALA A 26 -10.29 24.55 11.13
C ALA A 26 -10.08 24.89 9.66
N VAL A 27 -10.33 26.15 9.29
CA VAL A 27 -10.06 26.65 7.93
C VAL A 27 -8.57 26.63 7.62
N LEU A 28 -7.68 26.99 8.55
CA LEU A 28 -6.24 26.90 8.33
C LEU A 28 -5.76 25.46 8.17
N ILE A 29 -6.27 24.53 8.98
CA ILE A 29 -5.95 23.12 8.90
C ILE A 29 -6.35 22.57 7.52
N ASP A 30 -7.52 22.93 7.04
CA ASP A 30 -8.01 22.51 5.72
C ASP A 30 -7.18 23.17 4.59
N GLU A 31 -6.76 24.43 4.75
CA GLU A 31 -5.93 25.11 3.75
C GLU A 31 -4.47 24.62 3.75
N LEU A 32 -3.86 24.35 4.91
CA LEU A 32 -2.50 23.82 5.03
C LEU A 32 -2.41 22.32 4.67
N ARG A 33 -3.55 21.62 4.64
CA ARG A 33 -3.64 20.24 4.12
C ARG A 33 -4.16 20.18 2.69
N ASN A 34 -4.33 21.33 2.03
CA ASN A 34 -4.81 21.37 0.66
C ASN A 34 -3.76 20.79 -0.30
N GLU A 35 -4.18 20.09 -1.35
CA GLU A 35 -3.25 19.53 -2.35
C GLU A 35 -2.54 20.63 -3.16
N ASP A 36 -3.12 21.83 -3.28
CA ASP A 36 -2.53 22.98 -3.98
C ASP A 36 -1.46 23.69 -3.13
N VAL A 37 -0.21 23.59 -3.60
CA VAL A 37 0.98 24.21 -3.00
C VAL A 37 0.79 25.72 -2.80
N GLN A 38 0.16 26.40 -3.75
CA GLN A 38 -0.01 27.85 -3.70
C GLN A 38 -1.01 28.27 -2.63
N LEU A 39 -2.02 27.45 -2.37
CA LEU A 39 -2.95 27.66 -1.24
C LEU A 39 -2.22 27.47 0.08
N ARG A 40 -1.43 26.39 0.24
CA ARG A 40 -0.61 26.16 1.44
C ARG A 40 0.36 27.31 1.69
N LEU A 41 1.06 27.78 0.66
CA LEU A 41 2.01 28.89 0.74
C LEU A 41 1.34 30.22 1.13
N ASN A 42 0.13 30.49 0.60
CA ASN A 42 -0.66 31.66 1.00
C ASN A 42 -1.12 31.59 2.45
N SER A 43 -1.44 30.40 2.94
CA SER A 43 -1.83 30.15 4.33
C SER A 43 -0.65 30.29 5.28
N ILE A 44 0.55 29.82 4.88
CA ILE A 44 1.80 30.06 5.62
C ILE A 44 2.08 31.56 5.73
N LYS A 45 1.94 32.34 4.66
CA LYS A 45 2.11 33.81 4.73
C LYS A 45 1.14 34.51 5.69
N LYS A 46 0.03 33.86 6.05
CA LYS A 46 -0.98 34.38 6.99
C LYS A 46 -0.81 33.87 8.42
N LEU A 47 0.22 33.08 8.72
CA LEU A 47 0.46 32.48 10.05
C LEU A 47 0.38 33.49 11.19
N SER A 48 0.98 34.68 11.02
CA SER A 48 1.00 35.70 12.06
C SER A 48 -0.41 36.17 12.43
N THR A 49 -1.28 36.36 11.43
CA THR A 49 -2.67 36.79 11.64
C THR A 49 -3.43 35.77 12.49
N ILE A 50 -3.12 34.50 12.30
CA ILE A 50 -3.81 33.40 12.97
C ILE A 50 -3.28 33.23 14.39
N ALA A 51 -1.96 33.30 14.57
CA ALA A 51 -1.37 33.30 15.91
C ALA A 51 -1.91 34.47 16.77
N LEU A 52 -2.11 35.64 16.14
CA LEU A 52 -2.78 36.79 16.75
C LEU A 52 -4.23 36.48 17.16
N ALA A 53 -5.01 35.84 16.30
CA ALA A 53 -6.39 35.46 16.57
C ALA A 53 -6.51 34.38 17.66
N LEU A 54 -5.53 33.48 17.76
CA LEU A 54 -5.48 32.40 18.75
C LEU A 54 -4.98 32.82 20.12
N GLY A 55 -4.18 33.88 20.16
CA GLY A 55 -3.46 34.28 21.35
C GLY A 55 -2.25 33.37 21.62
N VAL A 56 -1.41 33.85 22.54
CA VAL A 56 -0.07 33.29 22.78
C VAL A 56 -0.09 31.87 23.35
N GLU A 57 -1.13 31.51 24.12
CA GLU A 57 -1.22 30.20 24.76
C GLU A 57 -1.55 29.10 23.75
N ARG A 58 -2.64 29.27 22.99
CA ARG A 58 -3.07 28.33 21.95
C ARG A 58 -2.12 28.27 20.77
N THR A 59 -1.43 29.37 20.47
CA THR A 59 -0.33 29.36 19.50
C THR A 59 0.74 28.33 19.90
N ARG A 60 1.11 28.27 21.19
CA ARG A 60 2.13 27.32 21.67
C ARG A 60 1.63 25.89 21.76
N THR A 61 0.38 25.66 22.18
CA THR A 61 -0.13 24.31 22.47
C THR A 61 -0.85 23.65 21.31
N GLU A 62 -1.31 24.41 20.32
CA GLU A 62 -2.08 23.90 19.17
C GLU A 62 -1.40 24.23 17.84
N LEU A 63 -1.12 25.52 17.58
CA LEU A 63 -0.58 25.94 16.28
C LEU A 63 0.86 25.45 16.04
N LEU A 64 1.77 25.61 17.01
CA LEU A 64 3.15 25.17 16.83
C LEU A 64 3.26 23.64 16.67
N PRO A 65 2.60 22.78 17.49
CA PRO A 65 2.57 21.35 17.23
C PRO A 65 2.00 21.01 15.86
N PHE A 66 0.90 21.66 15.45
CA PHE A 66 0.30 21.44 14.13
C PHE A 66 1.26 21.76 12.98
N LEU A 67 1.91 22.93 13.03
CA LEU A 67 2.91 23.31 12.04
C LEU A 67 4.04 22.30 12.02
N THR A 68 4.50 21.89 13.20
CA THR A 68 5.58 20.91 13.35
C THR A 68 5.23 19.55 12.73
N ASP A 69 3.98 19.11 12.86
CA ASP A 69 3.49 17.88 12.24
C ASP A 69 3.19 18.06 10.72
N THR A 70 3.20 19.30 10.21
CA THR A 70 2.95 19.67 8.81
C THR A 70 4.23 20.17 8.10
N ILE A 71 5.41 20.12 8.74
CA ILE A 71 6.73 20.52 8.18
C ILE A 71 7.23 19.56 7.07
N TYR A 72 6.42 18.59 6.63
CA TYR A 72 6.75 17.66 5.54
C TYR A 72 6.30 18.17 4.16
N ASP A 73 6.30 19.49 3.96
CA ASP A 73 5.79 20.16 2.76
C ASP A 73 6.91 20.54 1.77
N GLU A 74 6.57 21.08 0.59
CA GLU A 74 7.54 21.45 -0.45
C GLU A 74 8.52 22.56 -0.02
N ASP A 75 9.72 22.59 -0.60
CA ASP A 75 10.82 23.51 -0.24
C ASP A 75 10.40 24.99 -0.13
N GLU A 76 9.53 25.47 -1.02
CA GLU A 76 9.02 26.86 -1.01
C GLU A 76 8.13 27.15 0.22
N VAL A 77 7.36 26.14 0.66
CA VAL A 77 6.50 26.23 1.84
C VAL A 77 7.35 26.22 3.11
N LEU A 78 8.38 25.38 3.16
CA LEU A 78 9.33 25.30 4.28
C LEU A 78 10.13 26.58 4.45
N LEU A 79 10.58 27.18 3.34
CA LEU A 79 11.27 28.46 3.37
C LEU A 79 10.37 29.58 3.92
N ALA A 80 9.13 29.66 3.42
CA ALA A 80 8.16 30.62 3.91
C ALA A 80 7.85 30.41 5.41
N LEU A 81 7.77 29.15 5.86
CA LEU A 81 7.53 28.83 7.26
C LEU A 81 8.72 29.23 8.14
N ALA A 82 9.96 28.98 7.70
CA ALA A 82 11.16 29.42 8.41
C ALA A 82 11.19 30.94 8.60
N GLU A 83 10.86 31.70 7.54
CA GLU A 83 10.78 33.16 7.59
C GLU A 83 9.70 33.63 8.57
N GLN A 84 8.52 33.00 8.56
CA GLN A 84 7.44 33.34 9.48
C GLN A 84 7.81 33.04 10.93
N LEU A 85 8.37 31.86 11.22
CA LEU A 85 8.78 31.48 12.57
C LEU A 85 9.87 32.41 13.14
N GLY A 86 10.74 32.97 12.29
CA GLY A 86 11.72 33.99 12.70
C GLY A 86 11.09 35.25 13.34
N ASN A 87 9.84 35.55 12.97
CA ASN A 87 9.10 36.72 13.47
C ASN A 87 8.07 36.36 14.57
N PHE A 88 8.01 35.11 15.03
CA PHE A 88 6.97 34.62 15.94
C PHE A 88 7.21 34.89 17.42
N THR A 89 8.36 35.44 17.81
CA THR A 89 8.70 35.69 19.23
C THR A 89 7.64 36.49 19.97
N GLY A 90 7.08 37.53 19.34
CA GLY A 90 5.99 38.32 19.93
C GLY A 90 4.66 37.56 20.04
N LEU A 91 4.44 36.60 19.15
CA LEU A 91 3.20 35.83 19.00
C LEU A 91 3.13 34.60 19.92
N VAL A 92 4.26 34.18 20.49
CA VAL A 92 4.33 33.10 21.49
C VAL A 92 4.42 33.58 22.93
N GLY A 93 4.34 34.90 23.15
CA GLY A 93 4.40 35.51 24.49
C GLY A 93 5.76 36.10 24.87
N GLY A 94 6.62 36.39 23.90
CA GLY A 94 7.89 37.08 24.11
C GLY A 94 9.10 36.17 24.35
N PRO A 95 10.25 36.75 24.74
CA PRO A 95 11.53 36.04 24.85
C PRO A 95 11.50 34.83 25.79
N ASP A 96 10.72 34.88 26.86
CA ASP A 96 10.59 33.79 27.85
C ASP A 96 10.04 32.49 27.23
N PHE A 97 9.29 32.62 26.12
CA PHE A 97 8.64 31.51 25.41
C PHE A 97 9.19 31.28 24.00
N ALA A 98 10.27 31.98 23.62
CA ALA A 98 10.93 31.78 22.34
C ALA A 98 11.45 30.34 22.17
N HIS A 99 11.74 29.65 23.28
CA HIS A 99 12.17 28.25 23.28
C HIS A 99 11.15 27.30 22.63
N CYS A 100 9.86 27.64 22.62
CA CYS A 100 8.82 26.84 21.97
C CYS A 100 8.95 26.79 20.45
N LEU A 101 9.63 27.77 19.84
CA LEU A 101 9.88 27.83 18.40
C LEU A 101 11.10 26.99 17.98
N LEU A 102 11.96 26.61 18.93
CA LEU A 102 13.25 25.98 18.63
C LEU A 102 13.09 24.59 18.04
N ASP A 103 12.05 23.83 18.36
CA ASP A 103 11.80 22.52 17.75
C ASP A 103 11.53 22.67 16.25
N SER A 104 10.60 23.55 15.88
CA SER A 104 10.26 23.85 14.49
C SER A 104 11.45 24.43 13.71
N VAL A 105 12.24 25.31 14.34
CA VAL A 105 13.46 25.87 13.72
C VAL A 105 14.56 24.82 13.55
N ARG A 106 14.76 23.93 14.53
CA ARG A 106 15.76 22.85 14.44
C ARG A 106 15.41 21.83 13.37
N LEU A 107 14.12 21.54 13.17
CA LEU A 107 13.64 20.69 12.08
C LEU A 107 14.00 21.28 10.71
N LEU A 108 13.66 22.55 10.50
CA LEU A 108 13.97 23.28 9.27
C LEU A 108 15.49 23.44 9.07
N ALA A 109 16.26 23.51 10.15
CA ALA A 109 17.71 23.55 10.08
C ALA A 109 18.31 22.25 9.51
N VAL A 110 17.72 21.07 9.81
CA VAL A 110 18.16 19.80 9.21
C VAL A 110 17.93 19.80 7.70
N GLU A 111 16.80 20.33 7.24
CA GLU A 111 16.52 20.49 5.80
C GLU A 111 17.56 21.41 5.15
N ALA A 112 17.79 22.59 5.75
CA ALA A 112 18.78 23.53 5.26
C ALA A 112 20.20 22.95 5.25
N CYS A 113 20.54 22.06 6.19
CA CYS A 113 21.83 21.36 6.20
C CYS A 113 22.05 20.54 4.94
N VAL A 114 21.01 19.93 4.34
CA VAL A 114 21.13 19.20 3.07
C VAL A 114 21.56 20.16 1.95
N SER A 115 20.87 21.29 1.81
CA SER A 115 21.17 22.28 0.77
C SER A 115 22.53 22.94 0.96
N ILE A 116 22.88 23.29 2.20
CA ILE A 116 24.18 23.90 2.54
C ILE A 116 25.30 22.89 2.27
N ALA A 117 25.10 21.62 2.61
CA ALA A 117 26.13 20.60 2.43
C ALA A 117 26.56 20.43 0.96
N GLN A 118 25.65 20.64 0.01
CA GLN A 118 25.96 20.57 -1.41
C GLN A 118 26.85 21.73 -1.91
N LEU A 119 26.96 22.83 -1.15
CA LEU A 119 27.71 24.02 -1.52
C LEU A 119 29.09 24.12 -0.88
N LEU A 120 29.37 23.26 0.11
CA LEU A 120 30.59 23.31 0.92
C LEU A 120 31.66 22.33 0.43
N SER A 121 32.91 22.65 0.74
CA SER A 121 34.02 21.72 0.54
C SER A 121 33.95 20.57 1.55
N GLN A 122 34.61 19.44 1.27
CA GLN A 122 34.65 18.29 2.19
C GLN A 122 35.24 18.64 3.57
N ASP A 123 36.24 19.51 3.62
CA ASP A 123 36.86 19.93 4.88
C ASP A 123 35.89 20.83 5.70
N ASP A 124 35.14 21.71 5.02
CA ASP A 124 34.14 22.56 5.66
C ASP A 124 32.93 21.75 6.13
N LEU A 125 32.53 20.72 5.39
CA LEU A 125 31.47 19.79 5.79
C LEU A 125 31.82 19.12 7.12
N GLU A 126 33.02 18.53 7.20
CA GLU A 126 33.52 17.81 8.38
C GLU A 126 33.63 18.76 9.60
N ALA A 127 34.07 20.01 9.38
CA ALA A 127 34.25 20.99 10.45
C ALA A 127 32.95 21.68 10.90
N LEU A 128 32.01 21.95 10.00
CA LEU A 128 30.87 22.84 10.26
C LEU A 128 29.52 22.11 10.28
N VAL A 129 29.29 21.15 9.37
CA VAL A 129 27.98 20.51 9.20
C VAL A 129 27.84 19.27 10.08
N ILE A 130 28.89 18.45 10.17
CA ILE A 130 28.83 17.17 10.91
C ILE A 130 28.60 17.32 12.41
N PRO A 131 29.20 18.30 13.12
CA PRO A 131 28.87 18.52 14.53
C PRO A 131 27.38 18.84 14.75
N ILE A 132 26.78 19.65 13.85
CA ILE A 132 25.37 20.02 13.92
C ILE A 132 24.49 18.79 13.65
N LEU A 133 24.83 18.01 12.62
CA LEU A 133 24.07 16.82 12.27
C LEU A 133 24.12 15.74 13.36
N ARG A 134 25.29 15.54 13.99
CA ARG A 134 25.43 14.61 15.12
C ARG A 134 24.57 15.06 16.31
N GLN A 135 24.57 16.36 16.61
CA GLN A 135 23.70 16.90 17.65
C GLN A 135 22.21 16.73 17.31
N ALA A 136 21.83 16.90 16.05
CA ALA A 136 20.45 16.71 15.59
C ALA A 136 20.01 15.23 15.67
N ALA A 137 20.91 14.29 15.35
CA ALA A 137 20.64 12.85 15.45
C ALA A 137 20.44 12.37 16.90
N GLU A 138 21.03 13.07 17.87
CA GLU A 138 20.90 12.79 19.31
C GLU A 138 20.01 13.82 20.04
N ASP A 139 19.21 14.59 19.29
CA ASP A 139 18.41 15.67 19.87
C ASP A 139 17.38 15.14 20.87
N LYS A 140 17.04 15.93 21.90
CA LYS A 140 15.99 15.59 22.86
C LYS A 140 14.62 15.44 22.19
N SER A 141 14.36 16.23 21.14
CA SER A 141 13.10 16.19 20.40
C SER A 141 13.13 15.06 19.38
N TRP A 142 12.25 14.07 19.54
CA TRP A 142 12.17 12.94 18.62
C TRP A 142 11.83 13.35 17.20
N ARG A 143 11.13 14.48 17.02
CA ARG A 143 10.82 15.04 15.70
C ARG A 143 12.10 15.46 14.97
N VAL A 144 13.06 16.08 15.68
CA VAL A 144 14.35 16.47 15.08
C VAL A 144 15.11 15.22 14.66
N ARG A 145 15.15 14.18 15.51
CA ARG A 145 15.76 12.89 15.16
C ARG A 145 15.04 12.20 13.99
N TYR A 146 13.71 12.28 13.95
CA TYR A 146 12.90 11.81 12.83
C TYR A 146 13.30 12.48 11.53
N MET A 147 13.45 13.82 11.51
CA MET A 147 13.88 14.53 10.29
C MET A 147 15.25 14.10 9.80
N VAL A 148 16.19 13.84 10.72
CA VAL A 148 17.49 13.28 10.34
C VAL A 148 17.32 11.90 9.70
N ALA A 149 16.45 11.05 10.25
CA ALA A 149 16.15 9.72 9.67
C ALA A 149 15.44 9.82 8.31
N ASP A 150 14.50 10.75 8.15
CA ASP A 150 13.74 10.94 6.92
C ASP A 150 14.60 11.51 5.78
N LYS A 151 15.50 12.45 6.08
CA LYS A 151 16.42 13.07 5.11
C LYS A 151 17.77 12.35 5.00
N PHE A 152 17.86 11.15 5.55
CA PHE A 152 19.14 10.45 5.72
C PHE A 152 19.84 10.16 4.38
N SER A 153 19.08 9.78 3.37
CA SER A 153 19.60 9.47 2.03
C SER A 153 20.15 10.71 1.31
N GLU A 154 19.47 11.84 1.45
CA GLU A 154 19.88 13.12 0.90
C GLU A 154 21.14 13.64 1.60
N LEU A 155 21.18 13.52 2.93
CA LEU A 155 22.35 13.83 3.74
C LEU A 155 23.55 12.98 3.33
N GLN A 156 23.37 11.66 3.15
CA GLN A 156 24.43 10.75 2.70
C GLN A 156 25.04 11.18 1.36
N LYS A 157 24.20 11.54 0.39
CA LYS A 157 24.64 12.01 -0.93
C LYS A 157 25.38 13.34 -0.83
N ALA A 158 24.92 14.26 0.02
CA ALA A 158 25.52 15.58 0.18
C ALA A 158 26.88 15.54 0.89
N VAL A 159 27.03 14.73 1.94
CA VAL A 159 28.29 14.67 2.72
C VAL A 159 29.35 13.76 2.11
N GLY A 160 28.96 12.84 1.23
CA GLY A 160 29.89 11.95 0.53
C GLY A 160 30.40 10.77 1.36
N PRO A 161 31.21 9.89 0.76
CA PRO A 161 31.48 8.55 1.27
C PRO A 161 32.34 8.51 2.53
N LYS A 162 33.36 9.38 2.64
CA LYS A 162 34.28 9.40 3.78
C LYS A 162 33.52 9.71 5.09
N ILE A 163 32.75 10.79 5.07
CA ILE A 163 31.92 11.22 6.20
C ILE A 163 30.81 10.21 6.48
N THR A 164 30.22 9.63 5.42
CA THR A 164 29.20 8.59 5.59
C THR A 164 29.72 7.43 6.45
N LEU A 165 30.93 6.95 6.16
CA LEU A 165 31.52 5.82 6.90
C LEU A 165 31.84 6.14 8.36
N ASN A 166 32.35 7.35 8.63
CA ASN A 166 32.84 7.73 9.95
C ASN A 166 31.74 8.24 10.89
N ASP A 167 30.75 8.94 10.34
CA ASP A 167 29.79 9.73 11.13
C ASP A 167 28.34 9.29 10.90
N LEU A 168 27.94 9.07 9.64
CA LEU A 168 26.55 8.74 9.35
C LEU A 168 26.20 7.31 9.77
N ILE A 169 27.06 6.31 9.55
CA ILE A 169 26.75 4.93 9.95
C ILE A 169 26.48 4.81 11.45
N PRO A 170 27.34 5.33 12.37
CA PRO A 170 27.04 5.33 13.79
C PRO A 170 25.75 6.09 14.15
N ALA A 171 25.48 7.23 13.50
CA ALA A 171 24.24 7.97 13.71
C ALA A 171 23.02 7.14 13.29
N PHE A 172 23.08 6.47 12.13
CA PHE A 172 22.01 5.60 11.63
C PHE A 172 21.73 4.43 12.58
N GLN A 173 22.78 3.81 13.12
CA GLN A 173 22.65 2.75 14.12
C GLN A 173 21.88 3.21 15.35
N SER A 174 22.13 4.45 15.80
CA SER A 174 21.41 5.07 16.92
C SER A 174 19.93 5.30 16.56
N LEU A 175 19.63 5.81 15.36
CA LEU A 175 18.26 6.02 14.87
C LEU A 175 17.48 4.70 14.71
N LEU A 176 18.12 3.62 14.29
CA LEU A 176 17.50 2.28 14.25
C LEU A 176 17.17 1.73 15.65
N LYS A 177 17.81 2.25 16.72
CA LYS A 177 17.56 1.89 18.13
C LYS A 177 16.86 2.98 18.93
N ASP A 178 16.25 3.95 18.25
CA ASP A 178 15.60 5.06 18.91
C ASP A 178 14.50 4.60 19.87
N CYS A 179 14.28 5.32 20.97
CA CYS A 179 13.21 4.99 21.91
C CYS A 179 11.82 5.19 21.29
N GLU A 180 11.68 6.13 20.35
CA GLU A 180 10.42 6.41 19.65
C GLU A 180 10.25 5.56 18.39
N ALA A 181 9.07 4.98 18.22
CA ALA A 181 8.81 4.04 17.12
C ALA A 181 8.77 4.74 15.76
N GLU A 182 8.31 5.99 15.71
CA GLU A 182 8.24 6.81 14.51
C GLU A 182 9.63 7.05 13.91
N VAL A 183 10.63 7.30 14.76
CA VAL A 183 12.03 7.48 14.33
C VAL A 183 12.59 6.16 13.81
N ARG A 184 12.36 5.04 14.52
CA ARG A 184 12.79 3.72 14.06
C ARG A 184 12.14 3.33 12.73
N ALA A 185 10.86 3.65 12.53
CA ALA A 185 10.14 3.38 11.30
C ALA A 185 10.68 4.21 10.12
N ALA A 186 10.98 5.50 10.33
CA ALA A 186 11.61 6.33 9.31
C ALA A 186 13.00 5.80 8.93
N ALA A 187 13.84 5.46 9.92
CA ALA A 187 15.16 4.89 9.70
C ALA A 187 15.07 3.53 8.96
N ALA A 188 14.13 2.66 9.35
CA ALA A 188 13.92 1.36 8.72
C ALA A 188 13.62 1.46 7.21
N HIS A 189 12.82 2.46 6.78
CA HIS A 189 12.54 2.69 5.36
C HIS A 189 13.79 3.10 4.55
N LYS A 190 14.78 3.75 5.18
CA LYS A 190 16.00 4.21 4.51
C LYS A 190 17.12 3.16 4.45
N VAL A 191 16.94 1.99 5.09
CA VAL A 191 17.97 0.93 5.16
C VAL A 191 18.48 0.52 3.79
N LYS A 192 17.58 0.28 2.83
CA LYS A 192 17.95 -0.14 1.47
C LYS A 192 18.78 0.94 0.77
N GLU A 193 18.28 2.17 0.72
CA GLU A 193 18.94 3.27 0.01
C GLU A 193 20.30 3.61 0.62
N LEU A 194 20.42 3.59 1.96
CA LEU A 194 21.69 3.74 2.65
C LEU A 194 22.71 2.71 2.13
N CYS A 195 22.31 1.43 2.11
CA CYS A 195 23.17 0.31 1.71
C CYS A 195 23.56 0.38 0.23
N GLU A 196 22.67 0.82 -0.65
CA GLU A 196 22.94 0.98 -2.09
C GLU A 196 23.98 2.08 -2.36
N ASN A 197 23.95 3.15 -1.55
CA ASN A 197 24.82 4.33 -1.70
C ASN A 197 26.17 4.22 -0.97
N LEU A 198 26.43 3.14 -0.22
CA LEU A 198 27.75 2.91 0.40
C LEU A 198 28.84 2.67 -0.67
N PRO A 199 30.12 3.01 -0.41
CA PRO A 199 31.23 2.68 -1.30
C PRO A 199 31.25 1.19 -1.64
N THR A 200 31.47 0.84 -2.92
CA THR A 200 31.48 -0.57 -3.37
C THR A 200 32.55 -1.39 -2.65
N GLU A 201 33.70 -0.79 -2.39
CA GLU A 201 34.77 -1.40 -1.60
C GLU A 201 34.35 -1.51 -0.13
N GLY A 202 34.29 -2.73 0.40
CA GLY A 202 33.91 -2.98 1.80
C GLY A 202 32.40 -2.89 2.09
N ARG A 203 31.55 -2.62 1.09
CA ARG A 203 30.09 -2.50 1.23
C ARG A 203 29.46 -3.66 2.00
N GLU A 204 29.72 -4.89 1.55
CA GLU A 204 29.13 -6.09 2.13
C GLU A 204 29.54 -6.26 3.60
N ALA A 205 30.82 -6.05 3.91
CA ALA A 205 31.33 -6.16 5.27
C ALA A 205 30.70 -5.12 6.21
N ILE A 206 30.46 -3.90 5.72
CA ILE A 206 29.77 -2.86 6.48
C ILE A 206 28.33 -3.28 6.74
N ILE A 207 27.59 -3.71 5.71
CA ILE A 207 26.19 -4.10 5.85
C ILE A 207 26.06 -5.27 6.84
N VAL A 208 26.85 -6.33 6.67
CA VAL A 208 26.77 -7.54 7.50
C VAL A 208 27.18 -7.28 8.95
N ASN A 209 28.24 -6.49 9.19
CA ASN A 209 28.77 -6.31 10.54
C ASN A 209 28.15 -5.13 11.28
N GLN A 210 27.74 -4.06 10.57
CA GLN A 210 27.34 -2.80 11.18
C GLN A 210 25.84 -2.51 11.06
N ILE A 211 25.15 -3.01 10.04
CA ILE A 211 23.73 -2.70 9.81
C ILE A 211 22.83 -3.89 10.12
N LEU A 212 23.21 -5.09 9.66
CA LEU A 212 22.42 -6.30 9.79
C LEU A 212 22.07 -6.69 11.25
N PRO A 213 22.92 -6.49 12.27
CA PRO A 213 22.51 -6.74 13.66
C PRO A 213 21.28 -5.93 14.08
N TYR A 214 21.18 -4.69 13.62
CA TYR A 214 20.06 -3.78 13.91
C TYR A 214 18.81 -4.18 13.13
N ILE A 215 18.97 -4.62 11.87
CA ILE A 215 17.86 -5.19 11.08
C ILE A 215 17.26 -6.40 11.79
N LYS A 216 18.11 -7.29 12.34
CA LYS A 216 17.64 -8.47 13.09
C LYS A 216 16.79 -8.09 14.31
N GLU A 217 17.16 -7.03 15.02
CA GLU A 217 16.37 -6.51 16.14
C GLU A 217 15.03 -5.93 15.64
N LEU A 218 15.04 -5.14 14.57
CA LEU A 218 13.85 -4.50 14.00
C LEU A 218 12.82 -5.48 13.42
N VAL A 219 13.24 -6.65 12.93
CA VAL A 219 12.32 -7.72 12.51
C VAL A 219 11.42 -8.17 13.67
N SER A 220 11.93 -8.10 14.91
CA SER A 220 11.20 -8.47 16.12
C SER A 220 10.73 -7.25 16.92
N ASP A 221 10.62 -6.07 16.28
CA ASP A 221 10.17 -4.85 16.97
C ASP A 221 8.73 -5.02 17.49
N THR A 222 8.47 -4.42 18.65
CA THR A 222 7.14 -4.48 19.28
C THR A 222 6.12 -3.64 18.52
N ASN A 223 6.55 -2.62 17.77
CA ASN A 223 5.69 -1.77 16.99
C ASN A 223 5.50 -2.31 15.56
N GLN A 224 4.24 -2.53 15.18
CA GLN A 224 3.88 -3.05 13.86
C GLN A 224 4.29 -2.13 12.70
N HIS A 225 4.29 -0.81 12.89
CA HIS A 225 4.66 0.14 11.84
C HIS A 225 6.16 0.08 11.54
N VAL A 226 7.00 -0.16 12.55
CA VAL A 226 8.45 -0.38 12.38
C VAL A 226 8.71 -1.66 11.59
N LYS A 227 8.01 -2.75 11.94
CA LYS A 227 8.13 -4.02 11.20
C LYS A 227 7.64 -3.88 9.75
N SER A 228 6.53 -3.17 9.54
CA SER A 228 5.94 -2.93 8.21
C SER A 228 6.89 -2.10 7.34
N ALA A 229 7.45 -1.04 7.91
CA ALA A 229 8.46 -0.19 7.31
C ALA A 229 9.66 -1.00 6.80
N LEU A 230 10.24 -1.81 7.68
CA LEU A 230 11.38 -2.67 7.31
C LEU A 230 10.99 -3.68 6.21
N ALA A 231 9.84 -4.34 6.36
CA ALA A 231 9.37 -5.35 5.40
C ALA A 231 9.20 -4.80 3.98
N SER A 232 8.89 -3.50 3.84
CA SER A 232 8.74 -2.86 2.52
C SER A 232 10.05 -2.72 1.74
N VAL A 233 11.21 -2.74 2.42
CA VAL A 233 12.52 -2.46 1.79
C VAL A 233 13.57 -3.56 1.97
N ILE A 234 13.43 -4.42 2.99
CA ILE A 234 14.45 -5.42 3.38
C ILE A 234 14.81 -6.38 2.24
N MET A 235 13.84 -6.73 1.37
CA MET A 235 14.08 -7.64 0.25
C MET A 235 15.01 -7.04 -0.80
N GLY A 236 15.06 -5.71 -0.93
CA GLY A 236 15.99 -5.04 -1.83
C GLY A 236 17.47 -5.21 -1.42
N LEU A 237 17.77 -5.65 -0.20
CA LEU A 237 19.14 -5.92 0.22
C LEU A 237 19.72 -7.17 -0.45
N SER A 238 18.89 -8.05 -1.04
CA SER A 238 19.36 -9.26 -1.69
C SER A 238 20.26 -8.97 -2.90
N THR A 239 19.90 -7.96 -3.69
CA THR A 239 20.65 -7.56 -4.88
C THR A 239 21.98 -6.92 -4.53
N ILE A 240 22.13 -6.42 -3.29
CA ILE A 240 23.34 -5.78 -2.78
C ILE A 240 24.30 -6.80 -2.16
N LEU A 241 23.79 -7.73 -1.35
CA LEU A 241 24.59 -8.70 -0.60
C LEU A 241 24.95 -9.95 -1.41
N GLY A 242 24.29 -10.16 -2.55
CA GLY A 242 24.48 -11.34 -3.38
C GLY A 242 23.91 -12.63 -2.75
N LYS A 243 24.07 -13.73 -3.48
CA LYS A 243 23.36 -14.99 -3.20
C LYS A 243 23.71 -15.62 -1.85
N GLU A 244 24.99 -15.72 -1.52
CA GLU A 244 25.46 -16.44 -0.32
C GLU A 244 24.97 -15.75 0.96
N ASN A 245 25.27 -14.46 1.12
CA ASN A 245 24.84 -13.66 2.26
C ASN A 245 23.31 -13.55 2.35
N THR A 246 22.60 -13.47 1.22
CA THR A 246 21.12 -13.45 1.24
C THR A 246 20.56 -14.74 1.83
N ILE A 247 21.10 -15.91 1.42
CA ILE A 247 20.65 -17.21 1.95
C ILE A 247 21.01 -17.35 3.42
N GLU A 248 22.23 -16.98 3.82
CA GLU A 248 22.71 -17.18 5.18
C GLU A 248 22.04 -16.23 6.18
N HIS A 249 21.86 -14.96 5.80
CA HIS A 249 21.50 -13.90 6.74
C HIS A 249 20.11 -13.31 6.53
N LEU A 250 19.67 -13.12 5.29
CA LEU A 250 18.39 -12.43 5.01
C LEU A 250 17.21 -13.40 4.94
N LEU A 251 17.41 -14.61 4.40
CA LEU A 251 16.33 -15.60 4.26
C LEU A 251 15.66 -15.97 5.60
N PRO A 252 16.39 -16.15 6.73
CA PRO A 252 15.74 -16.33 8.03
C PRO A 252 14.86 -15.15 8.44
N LEU A 253 15.26 -13.92 8.09
CA LEU A 253 14.52 -12.70 8.41
C LEU A 253 13.26 -12.56 7.56
N PHE A 254 13.35 -12.87 6.26
CA PHE A 254 12.19 -12.92 5.38
C PHE A 254 11.16 -13.94 5.87
N LEU A 255 11.60 -15.13 6.26
CA LEU A 255 10.70 -16.17 6.79
C LEU A 255 10.03 -15.76 8.10
N ALA A 256 10.74 -15.04 8.97
CA ALA A 256 10.18 -14.50 10.20
C ALA A 256 9.09 -13.46 9.91
N GLN A 257 9.35 -12.49 9.03
CA GLN A 257 8.37 -11.46 8.67
C GLN A 257 7.20 -12.00 7.85
N LEU A 258 7.41 -13.04 7.04
CA LEU A 258 6.34 -13.70 6.29
C LEU A 258 5.34 -14.42 7.19
N LYS A 259 5.76 -14.78 8.41
CA LYS A 259 4.94 -15.38 9.47
C LYS A 259 4.51 -14.38 10.56
N ASP A 260 4.67 -13.09 10.31
CA ASP A 260 4.32 -12.05 11.29
C ASP A 260 2.80 -12.00 11.54
N GLU A 261 2.40 -11.70 12.78
CA GLU A 261 0.98 -11.55 13.11
C GLU A 261 0.33 -10.37 12.35
N CYS A 262 1.11 -9.33 12.03
CA CYS A 262 0.64 -8.16 11.31
C CYS A 262 0.45 -8.49 9.81
N PRO A 263 -0.77 -8.37 9.26
CA PRO A 263 -1.04 -8.63 7.84
C PRO A 263 -0.26 -7.71 6.89
N GLU A 264 0.00 -6.47 7.31
CA GLU A 264 0.71 -5.48 6.51
C GLU A 264 2.18 -5.86 6.31
N VAL A 265 2.84 -6.37 7.35
CA VAL A 265 4.21 -6.88 7.29
C VAL A 265 4.30 -8.01 6.26
N ARG A 266 3.39 -8.98 6.35
CA ARG A 266 3.35 -10.13 5.43
C ARG A 266 3.08 -9.69 3.99
N LEU A 267 2.15 -8.76 3.80
CA LEU A 267 1.83 -8.18 2.50
C LEU A 267 3.04 -7.50 1.85
N ASN A 268 3.81 -6.72 2.63
CA ASN A 268 4.99 -6.02 2.14
C ASN A 268 6.10 -6.98 1.70
N ILE A 269 6.29 -8.10 2.40
CA ILE A 269 7.24 -9.14 1.97
C ILE A 269 6.75 -9.81 0.67
N ILE A 270 5.47 -10.19 0.59
CA ILE A 270 4.93 -10.85 -0.61
C ILE A 270 5.10 -9.97 -1.86
N SER A 271 4.81 -8.67 -1.72
CA SER A 271 4.82 -7.71 -2.82
C SER A 271 6.22 -7.46 -3.40
N ASN A 272 7.28 -7.83 -2.66
CA ASN A 272 8.68 -7.62 -3.06
C ASN A 272 9.44 -8.94 -3.30
N LEU A 273 8.74 -10.08 -3.43
CA LEU A 273 9.37 -11.39 -3.62
C LEU A 273 10.20 -11.48 -4.91
N ASP A 274 9.89 -10.66 -5.93
CA ASP A 274 10.60 -10.64 -7.21
C ASP A 274 12.11 -10.35 -7.03
N CYS A 275 12.47 -9.39 -6.17
CA CYS A 275 13.87 -9.00 -5.94
C CYS A 275 14.75 -10.14 -5.40
N VAL A 276 14.18 -11.02 -4.58
CA VAL A 276 14.93 -12.16 -4.00
C VAL A 276 14.98 -13.33 -4.97
N ASN A 277 13.94 -13.50 -5.77
CA ASN A 277 13.88 -14.56 -6.76
C ASN A 277 14.98 -14.41 -7.83
N GLU A 278 15.31 -13.19 -8.25
CA GLU A 278 16.42 -12.93 -9.18
C GLU A 278 17.80 -13.36 -8.63
N VAL A 279 17.99 -13.28 -7.31
CA VAL A 279 19.30 -13.49 -6.66
C VAL A 279 19.50 -14.95 -6.24
N ILE A 280 18.52 -15.53 -5.54
CA ILE A 280 18.65 -16.89 -4.97
C ILE A 280 18.33 -17.95 -6.02
N GLY A 281 17.37 -17.65 -6.90
CA GLY A 281 16.78 -18.59 -7.84
C GLY A 281 15.65 -19.44 -7.23
N ILE A 282 14.75 -19.89 -8.11
CA ILE A 282 13.45 -20.46 -7.76
C ILE A 282 13.49 -21.73 -6.89
N ARG A 283 14.52 -22.58 -7.03
CA ARG A 283 14.57 -23.88 -6.32
C ARG A 283 14.67 -23.70 -4.81
N GLN A 284 15.58 -22.85 -4.35
CA GLN A 284 15.75 -22.59 -2.91
C GLN A 284 14.59 -21.74 -2.38
N LEU A 285 14.06 -20.81 -3.20
CA LEU A 285 12.83 -20.08 -2.90
C LEU A 285 11.67 -21.05 -2.61
N SER A 286 11.49 -22.05 -3.49
CA SER A 286 10.43 -23.05 -3.37
C SER A 286 10.57 -23.92 -2.12
N GLN A 287 11.79 -24.30 -1.74
CA GLN A 287 11.98 -25.18 -0.58
C GLN A 287 11.73 -24.44 0.74
N SER A 288 12.11 -23.17 0.83
CA SER A 288 12.04 -22.39 2.07
C SER A 288 10.75 -21.58 2.21
N LEU A 289 10.25 -20.96 1.13
CA LEU A 289 9.14 -20.00 1.19
C LEU A 289 7.79 -20.62 0.81
N LEU A 290 7.76 -21.72 0.06
CA LEU A 290 6.48 -22.36 -0.32
C LEU A 290 5.59 -22.69 0.87
N PRO A 291 6.09 -23.30 1.98
CA PRO A 291 5.22 -23.60 3.11
C PRO A 291 4.53 -22.35 3.67
N ALA A 292 5.26 -21.23 3.72
CA ALA A 292 4.71 -19.95 4.16
C ALA A 292 3.74 -19.35 3.12
N ILE A 293 4.03 -19.45 1.82
CA ILE A 293 3.10 -18.99 0.76
C ILE A 293 1.78 -19.77 0.80
N VAL A 294 1.83 -21.08 1.03
CA VAL A 294 0.63 -21.92 1.17
C VAL A 294 -0.18 -21.51 2.40
N GLU A 295 0.47 -21.22 3.52
CA GLU A 295 -0.19 -20.71 4.73
C GLU A 295 -0.85 -19.35 4.49
N LEU A 296 -0.19 -18.46 3.74
CA LEU A 296 -0.70 -17.13 3.38
C LEU A 296 -1.85 -17.16 2.37
N ALA A 297 -1.89 -18.18 1.51
CA ALA A 297 -2.99 -18.39 0.57
C ALA A 297 -4.34 -18.59 1.27
N GLU A 298 -4.32 -19.05 2.52
CA GLU A 298 -5.50 -19.29 3.37
C GLU A 298 -5.63 -18.25 4.49
N ASP A 299 -4.91 -17.12 4.39
CA ASP A 299 -4.88 -16.13 5.45
C ASP A 299 -6.26 -15.57 5.80
N ALA A 300 -6.50 -15.27 7.08
CA ALA A 300 -7.76 -14.69 7.55
C ALA A 300 -8.10 -13.36 6.86
N LYS A 301 -7.09 -12.53 6.53
CA LYS A 301 -7.27 -11.24 5.88
C LYS A 301 -7.25 -11.41 4.37
N TRP A 302 -8.37 -11.10 3.74
CA TRP A 302 -8.52 -11.24 2.29
C TRP A 302 -7.48 -10.45 1.48
N ARG A 303 -7.01 -9.28 1.96
CA ARG A 303 -5.95 -8.53 1.25
C ARG A 303 -4.63 -9.30 1.13
N VAL A 304 -4.28 -10.12 2.12
CA VAL A 304 -3.10 -10.99 2.05
C VAL A 304 -3.33 -12.10 1.02
N ARG A 305 -4.52 -12.74 1.04
CA ARG A 305 -4.90 -13.74 0.03
C ARG A 305 -4.87 -13.15 -1.38
N LEU A 306 -5.37 -11.92 -1.56
CA LEU A 306 -5.37 -11.21 -2.85
C LEU A 306 -3.94 -11.04 -3.38
N ALA A 307 -2.99 -10.60 -2.56
CA ALA A 307 -1.61 -10.42 -2.98
C ALA A 307 -0.96 -11.75 -3.42
N ILE A 308 -1.27 -12.85 -2.72
CA ILE A 308 -0.81 -14.18 -3.14
C ILE A 308 -1.43 -14.58 -4.49
N ILE A 309 -2.72 -14.27 -4.73
CA ILE A 309 -3.38 -14.54 -6.02
C ILE A 309 -2.74 -13.74 -7.15
N GLU A 310 -2.38 -12.49 -6.91
CA GLU A 310 -1.71 -11.64 -7.91
C GLU A 310 -0.30 -12.14 -8.23
N TYR A 311 0.41 -12.67 -7.22
CA TYR A 311 1.75 -13.22 -7.35
C TYR A 311 1.80 -14.64 -7.95
N MET A 312 0.70 -15.39 -7.86
CA MET A 312 0.61 -16.80 -8.29
C MET A 312 1.02 -17.07 -9.75
N PRO A 313 0.68 -16.24 -10.77
CA PRO A 313 1.11 -16.50 -12.16
C PRO A 313 2.63 -16.44 -12.33
N LEU A 314 3.31 -15.58 -11.56
CA LEU A 314 4.76 -15.48 -11.57
C LEU A 314 5.38 -16.75 -11.00
N LEU A 315 4.95 -17.15 -9.80
CA LEU A 315 5.33 -18.42 -9.16
C LEU A 315 5.13 -19.62 -10.08
N ALA A 316 3.93 -19.75 -10.65
CA ALA A 316 3.55 -20.89 -11.46
C ALA A 316 4.51 -21.11 -12.64
N GLY A 317 4.83 -20.06 -13.41
CA GLY A 317 5.74 -20.26 -14.54
C GLY A 317 7.21 -20.35 -14.19
N GLN A 318 7.61 -20.01 -12.97
CA GLN A 318 9.00 -20.23 -12.53
C GLN A 318 9.19 -21.63 -11.95
N LEU A 319 8.19 -22.14 -11.23
CA LEU A 319 8.19 -23.48 -10.63
C LEU A 319 7.89 -24.58 -11.67
N GLY A 320 7.19 -24.21 -12.75
CA GLY A 320 6.78 -25.13 -13.80
C GLY A 320 5.44 -25.80 -13.50
N VAL A 321 4.88 -26.40 -14.56
CA VAL A 321 3.52 -26.96 -14.55
C VAL A 321 3.38 -28.16 -13.61
N GLU A 322 4.36 -29.06 -13.56
CA GLU A 322 4.31 -30.27 -12.72
C GLU A 322 4.19 -29.90 -11.23
N PHE A 323 5.01 -28.95 -10.79
CA PHE A 323 4.99 -28.48 -9.41
C PHE A 323 3.69 -27.76 -9.08
N PHE A 324 3.21 -26.92 -10.02
CA PHE A 324 1.93 -26.22 -9.84
C PHE A 324 0.79 -27.22 -9.63
N ASP A 325 0.71 -28.25 -10.47
CA ASP A 325 -0.34 -29.25 -10.43
C ASP A 325 -0.34 -30.05 -9.12
N GLU A 326 0.85 -30.37 -8.58
CA GLU A 326 0.98 -31.11 -7.33
C GLU A 326 0.71 -30.29 -6.06
N LYS A 327 1.11 -29.00 -6.04
CA LYS A 327 1.18 -28.21 -4.80
C LYS A 327 0.29 -26.97 -4.75
N LEU A 328 -0.02 -26.35 -5.89
CA LEU A 328 -0.64 -25.01 -5.93
C LEU A 328 -2.03 -25.02 -6.57
N ASN A 329 -2.33 -26.01 -7.40
CA ASN A 329 -3.60 -26.14 -8.09
C ASN A 329 -4.79 -26.24 -7.13
N SER A 330 -4.67 -26.98 -6.03
CA SER A 330 -5.72 -27.07 -5.01
C SER A 330 -6.08 -25.70 -4.41
N LEU A 331 -5.08 -24.87 -4.13
CA LEU A 331 -5.28 -23.50 -3.60
C LEU A 331 -6.01 -22.61 -4.60
N CYS A 332 -5.61 -22.66 -5.88
CA CYS A 332 -6.27 -21.89 -6.93
C CYS A 332 -7.75 -22.23 -7.06
N MET A 333 -8.10 -23.50 -6.91
CA MET A 333 -9.50 -23.94 -6.92
C MET A 333 -10.25 -23.52 -5.64
N ALA A 334 -9.59 -23.52 -4.48
CA ALA A 334 -10.19 -23.08 -3.22
C ALA A 334 -10.58 -21.60 -3.25
N TRP A 335 -9.79 -20.73 -3.90
CA TRP A 335 -10.11 -19.31 -4.02
C TRP A 335 -11.36 -19.01 -4.87
N LEU A 336 -11.73 -19.88 -5.80
CA LEU A 336 -12.95 -19.73 -6.61
C LEU A 336 -14.24 -19.85 -5.78
N VAL A 337 -14.14 -20.47 -4.60
CA VAL A 337 -15.24 -20.63 -3.64
C VAL A 337 -15.00 -19.82 -2.36
N ASP A 338 -14.10 -18.82 -2.41
CA ASP A 338 -13.85 -17.93 -1.28
C ASP A 338 -15.12 -17.14 -0.91
N HIS A 339 -15.27 -16.82 0.38
CA HIS A 339 -16.41 -16.05 0.88
C HIS A 339 -16.41 -14.60 0.36
N VAL A 340 -15.24 -14.02 0.08
CA VAL A 340 -15.08 -12.65 -0.43
C VAL A 340 -15.15 -12.63 -1.96
N TYR A 341 -16.07 -11.81 -2.52
CA TYR A 341 -16.22 -11.68 -3.97
C TYR A 341 -14.93 -11.25 -4.68
N ALA A 342 -14.23 -10.24 -4.14
CA ALA A 342 -12.98 -9.74 -4.73
C ALA A 342 -11.91 -10.85 -4.88
N ILE A 343 -11.88 -11.83 -3.97
CA ILE A 343 -11.00 -12.99 -4.06
C ILE A 343 -11.43 -13.92 -5.18
N ARG A 344 -12.73 -14.21 -5.29
CA ARG A 344 -13.25 -15.05 -6.38
C ARG A 344 -12.98 -14.42 -7.75
N GLU A 345 -13.18 -13.11 -7.88
CA GLU A 345 -12.91 -12.36 -9.11
C GLU A 345 -11.41 -12.36 -9.46
N ALA A 346 -10.54 -12.10 -8.48
CA ALA A 346 -9.10 -12.18 -8.68
C ALA A 346 -8.65 -13.59 -9.07
N ALA A 347 -9.22 -14.63 -8.44
CA ALA A 347 -8.93 -16.03 -8.76
C ALA A 347 -9.39 -16.41 -10.17
N THR A 348 -10.56 -15.94 -10.61
CA THR A 348 -11.02 -16.10 -12.00
C THR A 348 -10.03 -15.48 -13.00
N ASN A 349 -9.61 -14.24 -12.76
CA ASN A 349 -8.62 -13.56 -13.62
C ASN A 349 -7.24 -14.24 -13.55
N ASN A 350 -6.88 -14.79 -12.39
CA ASN A 350 -5.66 -15.56 -12.20
C ASN A 350 -5.64 -16.82 -13.07
N LEU A 351 -6.75 -17.57 -13.15
CA LEU A 351 -6.85 -18.74 -14.04
C LEU A 351 -6.56 -18.38 -15.49
N MET A 352 -7.09 -17.26 -16.00
CA MET A 352 -6.81 -16.80 -17.36
C MET A 352 -5.30 -16.58 -17.58
N LYS A 353 -4.62 -15.91 -16.64
CA LYS A 353 -3.16 -15.69 -16.70
C LYS A 353 -2.39 -17.01 -16.66
N LEU A 354 -2.85 -18.00 -15.89
CA LEU A 354 -2.24 -19.33 -15.83
C LEU A 354 -2.40 -20.08 -17.15
N VAL A 355 -3.58 -20.03 -17.79
CA VAL A 355 -3.80 -20.63 -19.11
C VAL A 355 -2.92 -19.99 -20.18
N GLN A 356 -2.75 -18.66 -20.16
CA GLN A 356 -1.82 -17.97 -21.06
C GLN A 356 -0.37 -18.45 -20.89
N LYS A 357 0.00 -18.96 -19.71
CA LYS A 357 1.36 -19.41 -19.39
C LYS A 357 1.60 -20.89 -19.66
N PHE A 358 0.64 -21.75 -19.31
CA PHE A 358 0.75 -23.21 -19.44
C PHE A 358 0.08 -23.78 -20.70
N GLY A 359 -0.72 -22.97 -21.40
CA GLY A 359 -1.37 -23.35 -22.64
C GLY A 359 -2.77 -23.93 -22.45
N THR A 360 -3.47 -24.03 -23.58
CA THR A 360 -4.89 -24.40 -23.65
C THR A 360 -5.14 -25.88 -23.39
N GLU A 361 -4.23 -26.76 -23.81
CA GLU A 361 -4.31 -28.20 -23.56
C GLU A 361 -4.24 -28.53 -22.07
N TRP A 362 -3.32 -27.88 -21.35
CA TRP A 362 -3.25 -27.98 -19.89
C TRP A 362 -4.54 -27.49 -19.23
N ALA A 363 -5.07 -26.35 -19.67
CA ALA A 363 -6.32 -25.81 -19.15
C ALA A 363 -7.48 -26.81 -19.33
N GLN A 364 -7.58 -27.41 -20.52
CA GLN A 364 -8.61 -28.39 -20.87
C GLN A 364 -8.59 -29.62 -19.96
N ASN A 365 -7.39 -30.10 -19.60
CA ASN A 365 -7.25 -31.33 -18.82
C ASN A 365 -7.33 -31.09 -17.31
N THR A 366 -6.83 -29.95 -16.83
CA THR A 366 -6.61 -29.72 -15.39
C THR A 366 -7.60 -28.74 -14.77
N ILE A 367 -7.93 -27.65 -15.48
CA ILE A 367 -8.67 -26.50 -14.92
C ILE A 367 -10.15 -26.55 -15.29
N VAL A 368 -10.45 -26.71 -16.59
CA VAL A 368 -11.82 -26.68 -17.12
C VAL A 368 -12.73 -27.68 -16.39
N PRO A 369 -12.36 -28.97 -16.20
CA PRO A 369 -13.24 -29.92 -15.52
C PRO A 369 -13.63 -29.48 -14.11
N LYS A 370 -12.70 -28.89 -13.35
CA LYS A 370 -12.94 -28.44 -11.98
C LYS A 370 -13.87 -27.22 -11.93
N VAL A 371 -13.66 -26.26 -12.83
CA VAL A 371 -14.52 -25.07 -12.97
C VAL A 371 -15.96 -25.46 -13.31
N LEU A 372 -16.15 -26.43 -14.21
CA LEU A 372 -17.48 -26.84 -14.66
C LEU A 372 -18.26 -27.61 -13.59
N VAL A 373 -17.58 -28.31 -12.67
CA VAL A 373 -18.23 -29.01 -11.54
C VAL A 373 -18.96 -28.03 -10.62
N MET A 374 -18.39 -26.84 -10.40
CA MET A 374 -18.98 -25.79 -9.56
C MET A 374 -20.35 -25.29 -10.05
N ALA A 375 -20.72 -25.55 -11.31
CA ALA A 375 -22.06 -25.23 -11.82
C ALA A 375 -23.19 -25.96 -11.08
N ASN A 376 -22.87 -27.02 -10.33
CA ASN A 376 -23.84 -27.78 -9.53
C ASN A 376 -23.71 -27.53 -8.03
N ASP A 377 -22.91 -26.54 -7.60
CA ASP A 377 -22.75 -26.19 -6.19
C ASP A 377 -24.08 -25.67 -5.59
N PRO A 378 -24.45 -26.05 -4.35
CA PRO A 378 -25.67 -25.56 -3.71
C PRO A 378 -25.70 -24.04 -3.57
N ASN A 379 -24.54 -23.39 -3.39
CA ASN A 379 -24.42 -21.94 -3.28
C ASN A 379 -24.43 -21.27 -4.67
N TYR A 380 -25.44 -20.42 -4.90
CA TYR A 380 -25.56 -19.71 -6.18
C TYR A 380 -24.38 -18.78 -6.48
N LEU A 381 -23.68 -18.28 -5.46
CA LEU A 381 -22.47 -17.47 -5.64
C LEU A 381 -21.35 -18.27 -6.31
N HIS A 382 -21.20 -19.54 -5.96
CA HIS A 382 -20.18 -20.42 -6.54
C HIS A 382 -20.58 -20.82 -7.97
N ARG A 383 -21.87 -21.07 -8.20
CA ARG A 383 -22.41 -21.29 -9.55
C ARG A 383 -22.17 -20.07 -10.44
N MET A 384 -22.39 -18.85 -9.93
CA MET A 384 -22.05 -17.62 -10.65
C MET A 384 -20.55 -17.51 -10.95
N THR A 385 -19.67 -17.93 -10.02
CA THR A 385 -18.23 -17.98 -10.31
C THR A 385 -17.90 -18.89 -11.50
N THR A 386 -18.63 -20.00 -11.71
CA THR A 386 -18.44 -20.82 -12.92
C THR A 386 -18.66 -20.01 -14.20
N LEU A 387 -19.69 -19.17 -14.24
CA LEU A 387 -19.97 -18.31 -15.39
C LEU A 387 -18.86 -17.27 -15.60
N PHE A 388 -18.37 -16.66 -14.52
CA PHE A 388 -17.25 -15.71 -14.59
C PHE A 388 -15.95 -16.38 -15.05
N CYS A 389 -15.66 -17.59 -14.57
CA CYS A 389 -14.53 -18.39 -15.04
C CYS A 389 -14.67 -18.73 -16.52
N ILE A 390 -15.85 -19.14 -17.00
CA ILE A 390 -16.06 -19.40 -18.43
C ILE A 390 -15.84 -18.14 -19.26
N ASN A 391 -16.32 -16.99 -18.80
CA ASN A 391 -16.10 -15.71 -19.48
C ASN A 391 -14.60 -15.43 -19.65
N ALA A 392 -13.82 -15.53 -18.56
CA ALA A 392 -12.38 -15.28 -18.60
C ALA A 392 -11.60 -16.35 -19.39
N LEU A 393 -11.92 -17.64 -19.20
CA LEU A 393 -11.22 -18.74 -19.85
C LEU A 393 -11.51 -18.81 -21.35
N SER A 394 -12.69 -18.40 -21.81
CA SER A 394 -13.04 -18.41 -23.23
C SER A 394 -12.08 -17.58 -24.09
N GLU A 395 -11.58 -16.47 -23.55
CA GLU A 395 -10.61 -15.59 -24.21
C GLU A 395 -9.24 -16.27 -24.41
N ALA A 396 -8.87 -17.21 -23.53
CA ALA A 396 -7.58 -17.88 -23.54
C ALA A 396 -7.61 -19.30 -24.15
N CYS A 397 -8.72 -20.04 -24.02
CA CYS A 397 -8.83 -21.44 -24.43
C CYS A 397 -9.21 -21.65 -25.91
N GLY A 398 -9.64 -20.60 -26.61
CA GLY A 398 -10.01 -20.67 -28.04
C GLY A 398 -11.39 -21.30 -28.31
N GLN A 399 -11.79 -21.30 -29.58
CA GLN A 399 -13.14 -21.64 -30.03
C GLN A 399 -13.54 -23.09 -29.76
N GLU A 400 -12.66 -24.06 -30.01
CA GLU A 400 -13.01 -25.48 -29.93
C GLU A 400 -13.35 -25.90 -28.48
N ILE A 401 -12.50 -25.57 -27.52
CA ILE A 401 -12.70 -25.90 -26.10
C ILE A 401 -13.94 -25.18 -25.57
N THR A 402 -14.08 -23.89 -25.90
CA THR A 402 -15.22 -23.07 -25.49
C THR A 402 -16.54 -23.66 -26.00
N THR A 403 -16.59 -24.06 -27.27
CA THR A 403 -17.81 -24.59 -27.91
C THR A 403 -18.14 -26.00 -27.43
N LYS A 404 -17.15 -26.89 -27.28
CA LYS A 404 -17.38 -28.31 -26.94
C LYS A 404 -17.58 -28.56 -25.45
N GLN A 405 -16.89 -27.83 -24.57
CA GLN A 405 -16.88 -28.13 -23.13
C GLN A 405 -17.59 -27.07 -22.29
N MET A 406 -17.35 -25.79 -22.54
CA MET A 406 -17.86 -24.72 -21.67
C MET A 406 -19.31 -24.34 -22.02
N LEU A 407 -19.61 -24.14 -23.31
CA LEU A 407 -20.93 -23.74 -23.78
C LEU A 407 -22.07 -24.66 -23.30
N PRO A 408 -21.95 -26.01 -23.34
CA PRO A 408 -23.03 -26.88 -22.85
C PRO A 408 -23.42 -26.61 -21.39
N ILE A 409 -22.44 -26.24 -20.55
CA ILE A 409 -22.69 -25.93 -19.13
C ILE A 409 -23.40 -24.58 -19.00
N VAL A 410 -22.98 -23.55 -19.74
CA VAL A 410 -23.66 -22.24 -19.78
C VAL A 410 -25.13 -22.41 -20.18
N LEU A 411 -25.40 -23.21 -21.22
CA LEU A 411 -26.76 -23.47 -21.69
C LEU A 411 -27.58 -24.26 -20.66
N LYS A 412 -26.98 -25.23 -19.96
CA LYS A 412 -27.63 -25.96 -18.86
C LYS A 412 -28.05 -25.02 -17.72
N MET A 413 -27.18 -24.07 -17.36
CA MET A 413 -27.41 -23.12 -16.27
C MET A 413 -28.52 -22.10 -16.58
N ALA A 414 -28.99 -21.98 -17.83
CA ALA A 414 -30.15 -21.16 -18.17
C ALA A 414 -31.44 -21.61 -17.44
N GLY A 415 -31.49 -22.87 -16.96
CA GLY A 415 -32.58 -23.41 -16.16
C GLY A 415 -32.40 -23.30 -14.65
N ASP A 416 -31.42 -22.52 -14.16
CA ASP A 416 -31.19 -22.36 -12.72
C ASP A 416 -32.40 -21.74 -12.01
N GLN A 417 -32.66 -22.16 -10.77
CA GLN A 417 -33.78 -21.65 -9.98
C GLN A 417 -33.58 -20.18 -9.58
N VAL A 418 -32.33 -19.73 -9.48
CA VAL A 418 -31.98 -18.37 -9.06
C VAL A 418 -31.87 -17.45 -10.27
N ALA A 419 -32.66 -16.38 -10.30
CA ALA A 419 -32.67 -15.38 -11.37
C ALA A 419 -31.27 -14.77 -11.62
N ASN A 420 -30.51 -14.53 -10.55
CA ASN A 420 -29.13 -14.03 -10.64
C ASN A 420 -28.20 -14.92 -11.48
N VAL A 421 -28.38 -16.23 -11.41
CA VAL A 421 -27.63 -17.16 -12.26
C VAL A 421 -28.12 -17.04 -13.70
N ARG A 422 -29.44 -17.03 -13.92
CA ARG A 422 -30.05 -16.98 -15.26
C ARG A 422 -29.70 -15.71 -16.03
N PHE A 423 -29.72 -14.52 -15.40
CA PHE A 423 -29.33 -13.31 -16.13
C PHE A 423 -27.81 -13.25 -16.37
N ASN A 424 -26.99 -13.84 -15.50
CA ASN A 424 -25.56 -13.98 -15.76
C ASN A 424 -25.28 -14.98 -16.88
N VAL A 425 -26.14 -15.98 -17.10
CA VAL A 425 -26.06 -16.83 -18.30
C VAL A 425 -26.24 -16.00 -19.56
N ALA A 426 -27.22 -15.09 -19.61
CA ALA A 426 -27.41 -14.20 -20.75
C ALA A 426 -26.17 -13.31 -21.00
N LYS A 427 -25.61 -12.70 -19.95
CA LYS A 427 -24.35 -11.93 -20.02
C LYS A 427 -23.18 -12.77 -20.51
N SER A 428 -23.04 -14.00 -20.00
CA SER A 428 -22.00 -14.93 -20.43
C SER A 428 -22.13 -15.30 -21.90
N LEU A 429 -23.34 -15.61 -22.37
CA LEU A 429 -23.60 -15.91 -23.78
C LEU A 429 -23.26 -14.71 -24.69
N GLN A 430 -23.60 -13.49 -24.28
CA GLN A 430 -23.17 -12.27 -24.97
C GLN A 430 -21.64 -12.15 -25.04
N LYS A 431 -20.95 -12.43 -23.92
CA LYS A 431 -19.50 -12.28 -23.80
C LYS A 431 -18.72 -13.33 -24.62
N ILE A 432 -19.13 -14.60 -24.58
CA ILE A 432 -18.45 -15.68 -25.31
C ILE A 432 -18.91 -15.77 -26.77
N GLY A 433 -20.05 -15.17 -27.12
CA GLY A 433 -20.66 -15.24 -28.45
C GLY A 433 -19.70 -14.94 -29.61
N PRO A 434 -18.86 -13.89 -29.55
CA PRO A 434 -17.89 -13.59 -30.62
C PRO A 434 -16.83 -14.68 -30.87
N ILE A 435 -16.66 -15.62 -29.92
CA ILE A 435 -15.68 -16.71 -30.00
C ILE A 435 -16.31 -17.96 -30.64
N LEU A 436 -17.64 -18.08 -30.58
CA LEU A 436 -18.38 -19.24 -31.08
C LEU A 436 -18.55 -19.20 -32.60
N ASP A 437 -18.74 -20.35 -33.22
CA ASP A 437 -19.09 -20.43 -34.64
C ASP A 437 -20.57 -20.06 -34.87
N THR A 438 -20.88 -19.70 -36.12
CA THR A 438 -22.24 -19.30 -36.52
C THR A 438 -23.27 -20.40 -36.24
N ASP A 439 -22.88 -21.67 -36.38
CA ASP A 439 -23.76 -22.81 -36.17
C ASP A 439 -24.14 -22.98 -34.69
N ALA A 440 -23.19 -22.80 -33.77
CA ALA A 440 -23.45 -22.79 -32.33
C ALA A 440 -24.28 -21.57 -31.93
N LEU A 441 -23.99 -20.40 -32.50
CA LEU A 441 -24.74 -19.17 -32.24
C LEU A 441 -26.21 -19.31 -32.65
N GLN A 442 -26.48 -19.75 -33.87
CA GLN A 442 -27.85 -19.87 -34.38
C GLN A 442 -28.57 -21.11 -33.83
N GLY A 443 -27.88 -22.25 -33.77
CA GLY A 443 -28.49 -23.53 -33.40
C GLY A 443 -28.64 -23.77 -31.90
N LYS A 444 -27.77 -23.18 -31.06
CA LYS A 444 -27.74 -23.45 -29.61
C LYS A 444 -27.94 -22.20 -28.76
N VAL A 445 -27.27 -21.09 -29.08
CA VAL A 445 -27.33 -19.86 -28.25
C VAL A 445 -28.64 -19.11 -28.44
N LYS A 446 -29.04 -18.83 -29.69
CA LYS A 446 -30.27 -18.08 -30.02
C LYS A 446 -31.53 -18.66 -29.35
N PRO A 447 -31.81 -19.98 -29.41
CA PRO A 447 -33.00 -20.54 -28.76
C PRO A 447 -33.02 -20.35 -27.25
N VAL A 448 -31.85 -20.43 -26.59
CA VAL A 448 -31.76 -20.24 -25.14
C VAL A 448 -31.95 -18.78 -24.76
N LEU A 449 -31.35 -17.83 -25.48
CA LEU A 449 -31.58 -16.41 -25.24
C LEU A 449 -33.03 -16.01 -25.49
N GLN A 450 -33.68 -16.53 -26.53
CA GLN A 450 -35.11 -16.29 -26.78
C GLN A 450 -35.99 -16.82 -25.64
N LYS A 451 -35.66 -17.99 -25.07
CA LYS A 451 -36.35 -18.53 -23.90
C LYS A 451 -36.14 -17.65 -22.67
N LEU A 452 -34.92 -17.17 -22.41
CA LEU A 452 -34.64 -16.24 -21.31
C LEU A 452 -35.31 -14.87 -21.51
N GLY A 453 -35.51 -14.44 -22.75
CA GLY A 453 -36.31 -13.24 -23.08
C GLY A 453 -37.79 -13.35 -22.69
N GLN A 454 -38.26 -14.55 -22.37
CA GLN A 454 -39.62 -14.85 -21.88
C GLN A 454 -39.63 -15.23 -20.39
N ASP A 455 -38.54 -15.03 -19.64
CA ASP A 455 -38.46 -15.36 -18.21
C ASP A 455 -39.51 -14.58 -17.40
N GLU A 456 -39.72 -14.88 -16.13
CA GLU A 456 -40.61 -14.07 -15.28
C GLU A 456 -39.87 -12.83 -14.76
N ASP A 457 -38.57 -12.98 -14.50
CA ASP A 457 -37.69 -11.96 -13.95
C ASP A 457 -37.31 -10.89 -14.99
N MET A 458 -37.38 -9.61 -14.59
CA MET A 458 -37.15 -8.48 -15.49
C MET A 458 -35.69 -8.31 -15.90
N ASP A 459 -34.74 -8.59 -15.00
CA ASP A 459 -33.31 -8.48 -15.29
C ASP A 459 -32.90 -9.59 -16.28
N VAL A 460 -33.44 -10.80 -16.10
CA VAL A 460 -33.22 -11.91 -17.04
C VAL A 460 -33.68 -11.54 -18.45
N LYS A 461 -34.89 -10.97 -18.59
CA LYS A 461 -35.41 -10.48 -19.88
C LYS A 461 -34.51 -9.41 -20.50
N TYR A 462 -34.13 -8.42 -19.70
CA TYR A 462 -33.33 -7.29 -20.13
C TYR A 462 -32.00 -7.77 -20.72
N PHE A 463 -31.22 -8.55 -19.96
CA PHE A 463 -29.92 -9.02 -20.40
C PHE A 463 -30.01 -10.04 -21.55
N ALA A 464 -31.09 -10.84 -21.63
CA ALA A 464 -31.31 -11.72 -22.75
C ALA A 464 -31.56 -10.94 -24.06
N GLN A 465 -32.40 -9.90 -24.01
CA GLN A 465 -32.70 -9.08 -25.18
C GLN A 465 -31.47 -8.25 -25.62
N GLU A 466 -30.71 -7.72 -24.66
CA GLU A 466 -29.44 -7.05 -24.92
C GLU A 466 -28.45 -8.00 -25.63
N ALA A 467 -28.28 -9.23 -25.13
CA ALA A 467 -27.43 -10.23 -25.74
C ALA A 467 -27.86 -10.59 -27.18
N ILE A 468 -29.17 -10.74 -27.44
CA ILE A 468 -29.70 -10.99 -28.80
C ILE A 468 -29.35 -9.83 -29.73
N SER A 469 -29.51 -8.60 -29.27
CA SER A 469 -29.21 -7.40 -30.06
C SER A 469 -27.71 -7.30 -30.36
N VAL A 470 -26.85 -7.49 -29.37
CA VAL A 470 -25.40 -7.37 -29.50
C VAL A 470 -24.82 -8.46 -30.41
N LEU A 471 -25.34 -9.68 -30.32
CA LEU A 471 -24.90 -10.80 -31.15
C LEU A 471 -25.56 -10.84 -32.54
N ALA A 472 -26.39 -9.85 -32.88
CA ALA A 472 -27.16 -9.81 -34.13
C ALA A 472 -27.98 -11.09 -34.38
N LEU A 473 -28.59 -11.63 -33.32
CA LEU A 473 -29.40 -12.86 -33.34
C LEU A 473 -30.90 -12.58 -33.44
N ALA A 474 -31.29 -11.33 -33.69
CA ALA A 474 -32.70 -10.93 -33.83
C ALA A 474 -33.45 -11.77 -34.87
#